data_AF-A0A4U7EX89-F1
#
_entry.id   AF-A0A4U7EX89-F1
#
_cell.length_a   1.000
_cell.length_b   1.000
_cell.length_c   1.000
_cell.angle_alpha   90.00
_cell.angle_beta   90.00
_cell.angle_gamma   90.00
#
_symmetry.space_group_name_H-M   'P 1'
#
loop_
_entity.id
_entity.type
_entity.pdbx_description
1 polymer ?
#
loop_
_entity_poly.entity_id
_entity_poly.type
_entity_poly.pdbx_seq_one_letter_code
_entity_poly.pdbx_strand_id
1 'polypeptide(L)'
;HEGIKPTGEIRTYPNVANREVVKAQEYDGFGQLGSNVGRDHHVTLPFTRNLAGPVSYQPGIFDITFGDDRGDQIQTTRAKQLAMYPTYLSGLQMAADRIEGYVDETFGVGEALQAAAGDLDGLVTDDSWRDAFGTNFVAVDPNRAPSGSSVPFAVEDVP
;
A
#
# COMPACT_ATOMS: atom_id res chain seq x y z
N HIS A 1 -16.97 -1.29 -3.83
CA HIS A 1 -16.71 -0.82 -5.20
C HIS A 1 -17.90 0.04 -5.65
N GLU A 2 -17.70 0.95 -6.61
CA GLU A 2 -18.70 1.84 -7.28
C GLU A 2 -19.73 2.54 -6.39
N GLY A 3 -19.41 2.76 -5.11
CA GLY A 3 -20.31 3.38 -4.14
C GLY A 3 -20.25 4.91 -4.13
N ILE A 4 -20.98 5.50 -3.18
CA ILE A 4 -20.83 6.93 -2.88
C ILE A 4 -19.51 7.17 -2.14
N LYS A 5 -18.86 8.31 -2.41
CA LYS A 5 -17.65 8.71 -1.67
C LYS A 5 -17.95 8.69 -0.16
N PRO A 6 -17.05 8.17 0.69
CA PRO A 6 -17.27 8.22 2.13
C PRO A 6 -17.42 9.66 2.61
N THR A 7 -18.23 9.86 3.65
CA THR A 7 -18.45 11.16 4.29
C THR A 7 -18.36 11.04 5.82
N GLY A 8 -17.65 10.03 6.32
CA GLY A 8 -17.44 9.79 7.75
C GLY A 8 -18.42 8.80 8.39
N GLU A 9 -19.22 8.06 7.61
CA GLU A 9 -20.16 7.08 8.14
C GLU A 9 -19.49 5.95 8.94
N ILE A 10 -18.19 5.72 8.75
CA ILE A 10 -17.39 4.78 9.53
C ILE A 10 -17.45 5.06 11.05
N ARG A 11 -17.68 6.33 11.45
CA ARG A 11 -17.90 6.70 12.84
C ARG A 11 -19.21 6.11 13.40
N THR A 12 -20.26 6.06 12.59
CA THR A 12 -21.58 5.55 12.98
C THR A 12 -21.69 4.04 12.77
N TYR A 13 -21.09 3.54 11.69
CA TYR A 13 -21.15 2.15 11.24
C TYR A 13 -19.71 1.60 11.08
N PRO A 14 -19.06 1.18 12.17
CA PRO A 14 -17.66 0.73 12.14
C PRO A 14 -17.45 -0.55 11.32
N ASN A 15 -18.52 -1.28 10.99
CA ASN A 15 -18.49 -2.41 10.06
C ASN A 15 -18.30 -1.99 8.59
N VAL A 16 -18.38 -0.69 8.27
CA VAL A 16 -18.03 -0.16 6.94
C VAL A 16 -16.52 0.11 6.91
N ALA A 17 -15.74 -0.96 6.71
CA ALA A 17 -14.28 -0.91 6.85
C ALA A 17 -13.58 0.01 5.83
N ASN A 18 -13.98 -0.04 4.56
CA ASN A 18 -13.46 0.84 3.51
C ASN A 18 -14.41 0.89 2.31
N ARG A 19 -14.11 1.79 1.38
CA ARG A 19 -14.69 1.82 0.03
C ARG A 19 -13.59 2.08 -0.98
N GLU A 20 -13.80 1.67 -2.22
CA GLU A 20 -12.90 2.04 -3.31
C GLU A 20 -13.20 3.48 -3.77
N VAL A 21 -14.19 3.66 -4.68
CA VAL A 21 -14.66 4.99 -5.16
C VAL A 21 -13.50 5.86 -5.61
N VAL A 22 -12.59 5.22 -6.36
CA VAL A 22 -11.40 5.79 -6.97
C VAL A 22 -10.97 4.82 -8.06
N LYS A 23 -10.20 5.27 -9.04
CA LYS A 23 -9.49 4.35 -9.92
C LYS A 23 -8.45 3.59 -9.08
N ALA A 24 -8.74 2.36 -8.71
CA ALA A 24 -7.87 1.54 -7.86
C ALA A 24 -6.86 0.74 -8.69
N GLN A 25 -6.20 -0.26 -8.08
CA GLN A 25 -5.17 -1.06 -8.73
C GLN A 25 -5.60 -1.67 -10.08
N GLU A 26 -6.89 -1.95 -10.27
CA GLU A 26 -7.44 -2.46 -11.55
C GLU A 26 -7.20 -1.50 -12.75
N TYR A 27 -7.08 -0.19 -12.51
CA TYR A 27 -6.78 0.81 -13.53
C TYR A 27 -5.29 1.12 -13.64
N ASP A 28 -4.47 0.72 -12.66
CA ASP A 28 -3.01 0.89 -12.64
C ASP A 28 -2.33 -0.27 -13.38
N GLY A 29 -2.71 -0.45 -14.65
CA GLY A 29 -2.31 -1.60 -15.48
C GLY A 29 -1.84 -1.19 -16.86
N PHE A 30 -2.03 -2.08 -17.82
CA PHE A 30 -1.68 -1.86 -19.23
C PHE A 30 -2.80 -1.14 -19.98
N GLY A 31 -2.47 -0.51 -21.11
CA GLY A 31 -3.48 0.14 -21.96
C GLY A 31 -4.61 -0.80 -22.39
N GLN A 32 -4.33 -2.11 -22.53
CA GLN A 32 -5.32 -3.14 -22.84
C GLN A 32 -6.33 -3.41 -21.72
N LEU A 33 -5.97 -3.10 -20.48
CA LEU A 33 -6.89 -3.14 -19.33
C LEU A 33 -7.64 -1.82 -19.16
N GLY A 34 -7.54 -0.89 -20.12
CA GLY A 34 -8.16 0.43 -20.03
C GLY A 34 -7.45 1.36 -19.06
N SER A 35 -6.19 1.07 -18.72
CA SER A 35 -5.36 1.90 -17.86
C SER A 35 -5.28 3.32 -18.38
N ASN A 36 -5.62 4.27 -17.51
CA ASN A 36 -5.67 5.69 -17.82
C ASN A 36 -5.30 6.54 -16.60
N VAL A 37 -4.48 5.98 -15.70
CA VAL A 37 -3.91 6.67 -14.53
C VAL A 37 -2.40 6.79 -14.68
N GLY A 38 -1.87 7.96 -14.33
CA GLY A 38 -0.44 8.22 -14.34
C GLY A 38 0.22 7.92 -12.99
N ARG A 39 1.55 8.03 -12.94
CA ARG A 39 2.34 7.80 -11.70
C ARG A 39 1.97 8.74 -10.56
N ASP A 40 1.49 9.94 -10.92
CA ASP A 40 1.02 11.02 -10.06
C ASP A 40 -0.29 10.66 -9.34
N HIS A 41 -1.10 9.77 -9.92
CA HIS A 41 -2.31 9.26 -9.28
C HIS A 41 -2.00 8.71 -7.89
N HIS A 42 -0.94 7.90 -7.75
CA HIS A 42 -0.60 7.23 -6.49
C HIS A 42 -0.27 8.21 -5.36
N VAL A 43 0.34 9.34 -5.70
CA VAL A 43 0.75 10.36 -4.72
C VAL A 43 -0.31 11.46 -4.55
N THR A 44 -1.41 11.39 -5.29
CA THR A 44 -2.55 12.33 -5.17
C THR A 44 -3.61 11.80 -4.21
N LEU A 45 -3.79 10.47 -4.12
CA LEU A 45 -4.84 9.85 -3.29
C LEU A 45 -4.75 10.19 -1.80
N PRO A 46 -3.57 10.21 -1.15
CA PRO A 46 -3.46 10.56 0.26
C PRO A 46 -3.97 11.97 0.59
N PHE A 47 -3.88 12.90 -0.37
CA PHE A 47 -4.27 14.29 -0.20
C PHE A 47 -5.68 14.61 -0.71
N THR A 48 -6.38 13.62 -1.28
CA THR A 48 -7.70 13.83 -1.88
C THR A 48 -8.66 12.74 -1.43
N ARG A 49 -8.69 11.59 -2.10
CA ARG A 49 -9.62 10.50 -1.82
C ARG A 49 -9.50 10.00 -0.37
N ASN A 50 -8.30 9.84 0.17
CA ASN A 50 -8.11 9.26 1.50
C ASN A 50 -8.58 10.19 2.62
N LEU A 51 -8.68 11.50 2.37
CA LEU A 51 -9.26 12.46 3.32
C LEU A 51 -10.74 12.20 3.58
N ALA A 52 -11.45 11.60 2.62
CA ALA A 52 -12.86 11.24 2.78
C ALA A 52 -13.05 10.02 3.71
N GLY A 53 -12.03 9.17 3.83
CA GLY A 53 -12.05 7.95 4.63
C GLY A 53 -11.30 6.79 3.97
N PRO A 54 -11.24 5.62 4.62
CA PRO A 54 -10.40 4.51 4.20
C PRO A 54 -10.68 4.03 2.77
N VAL A 55 -9.61 3.69 2.04
CA VAL A 55 -9.65 3.27 0.63
C VAL A 55 -9.32 1.78 0.46
N SER A 56 -10.14 1.05 -0.29
CA SER A 56 -9.77 -0.27 -0.81
C SER A 56 -9.02 -0.08 -2.14
N TYR A 57 -7.71 0.21 -2.08
CA TYR A 57 -6.91 0.41 -3.29
C TYR A 57 -6.41 -0.90 -3.90
N GLN A 58 -6.22 -1.93 -3.07
CA GLN A 58 -5.71 -3.26 -3.44
C GLN A 58 -4.26 -3.23 -3.97
N PRO A 59 -3.27 -2.71 -3.20
CA PRO A 59 -1.89 -2.67 -3.63
C PRO A 59 -1.21 -4.05 -3.57
N GLY A 60 0.10 -4.08 -3.82
CA GLY A 60 0.94 -5.25 -3.63
C GLY A 60 1.21 -6.04 -4.90
N ILE A 61 1.19 -5.44 -6.09
CA ILE A 61 1.59 -6.14 -7.31
C ILE A 61 3.12 -6.27 -7.38
N PHE A 62 3.63 -7.50 -7.41
CA PHE A 62 5.05 -7.82 -7.47
C PHE A 62 5.49 -8.15 -8.90
N ASP A 63 4.64 -8.85 -9.66
CA ASP A 63 4.79 -9.01 -11.10
C ASP A 63 4.18 -7.81 -11.84
N ILE A 64 4.87 -6.67 -11.78
CA ILE A 64 4.42 -5.42 -12.40
C ILE A 64 4.36 -5.47 -13.94
N THR A 65 4.98 -6.49 -14.53
CA THR A 65 4.98 -6.75 -15.97
C THR A 65 3.92 -7.76 -16.39
N PHE A 66 3.36 -8.55 -15.47
CA PHE A 66 2.50 -9.71 -15.77
C PHE A 66 3.02 -10.61 -16.89
N GLY A 67 4.35 -10.73 -17.00
CA GLY A 67 5.01 -11.43 -18.11
C GLY A 67 4.76 -10.83 -19.51
N ASP A 68 4.34 -9.57 -19.62
CA ASP A 68 4.13 -8.88 -20.90
C ASP A 68 5.45 -8.62 -21.61
N ASP A 69 5.59 -9.20 -22.80
CA ASP A 69 6.77 -9.11 -23.67
C ASP A 69 6.78 -7.85 -24.55
N ARG A 70 5.69 -7.08 -24.57
CA ARG A 70 5.53 -5.85 -25.36
C ARG A 70 6.07 -4.61 -24.63
N GLY A 71 6.51 -4.76 -23.38
CA GLY A 71 7.12 -3.71 -22.59
C GLY A 71 6.14 -2.78 -21.87
N ASP A 72 4.84 -3.07 -21.91
CA ASP A 72 3.88 -2.40 -21.03
C ASP A 72 4.10 -2.90 -19.58
N GLN A 73 3.78 -2.05 -18.60
CA GLN A 73 3.85 -2.39 -17.17
C GLN A 73 2.95 -1.48 -16.35
N ILE A 74 2.60 -1.95 -15.14
CA ILE A 74 2.05 -1.09 -14.09
C ILE A 74 2.99 0.09 -13.86
N GLN A 75 2.45 1.30 -13.68
CA GLN A 75 3.26 2.53 -13.55
C GLN A 75 3.80 2.72 -12.12
N THR A 76 4.52 1.72 -11.64
CA THR A 76 5.00 1.60 -10.26
C THR A 76 6.35 0.88 -10.16
N THR A 77 6.86 0.71 -8.94
CA THR A 77 7.91 -0.25 -8.60
C THR A 77 7.40 -1.16 -7.48
N ARG A 78 8.04 -2.32 -7.24
CA ARG A 78 7.71 -3.16 -6.07
C ARG A 78 7.78 -2.38 -4.75
N ALA A 79 8.81 -1.54 -4.59
CA ALA A 79 8.94 -0.66 -3.43
C ALA A 79 7.77 0.33 -3.31
N LYS A 80 7.30 0.91 -4.42
CA LYS A 80 6.14 1.82 -4.41
C LYS A 80 4.84 1.05 -4.09
N GLN A 81 4.67 -0.18 -4.58
CA GLN A 81 3.56 -1.06 -4.22
C GLN A 81 3.56 -1.41 -2.73
N LEU A 82 4.72 -1.69 -2.13
CA LEU A 82 4.86 -1.89 -0.69
C LEU A 82 4.61 -0.60 0.11
N ALA A 83 5.03 0.55 -0.40
CA ALA A 83 4.82 1.84 0.27
C ALA A 83 3.34 2.26 0.36
N MET A 84 2.46 1.70 -0.48
CA MET A 84 1.02 1.97 -0.41
C MET A 84 0.36 1.44 0.87
N TYR A 85 0.87 0.36 1.46
CA TYR A 85 0.30 -0.20 2.70
C TYR A 85 0.31 0.78 3.88
N PRO A 86 1.44 1.43 4.23
CA PRO A 86 1.46 2.44 5.29
C PRO A 86 0.93 3.81 4.84
N THR A 87 1.01 4.15 3.54
CA THR A 87 0.60 5.50 3.08
C THR A 87 -0.89 5.61 2.77
N TYR A 88 -1.57 4.50 2.46
CA TYR A 88 -3.00 4.52 2.17
C TYR A 88 -3.79 4.05 3.37
N LEU A 89 -4.51 4.98 3.98
CA LEU A 89 -5.47 4.66 5.02
C LEU A 89 -6.50 3.66 4.47
N SER A 90 -6.53 2.44 5.02
CA SER A 90 -7.50 1.40 4.69
C SER A 90 -7.92 0.66 5.95
N GLY A 91 -9.21 0.30 6.07
CA GLY A 91 -9.69 -0.60 7.12
C GLY A 91 -9.48 -2.09 6.79
N LEU A 92 -9.16 -2.42 5.54
CA LEU A 92 -8.83 -3.77 5.09
C LEU A 92 -7.89 -3.70 3.88
N GLN A 93 -6.69 -4.25 4.02
CA GLN A 93 -5.70 -4.27 2.94
C GLN A 93 -5.72 -5.62 2.22
N MET A 94 -5.58 -5.57 0.91
CA MET A 94 -5.41 -6.75 0.05
C MET A 94 -3.96 -6.80 -0.43
N ALA A 95 -3.38 -7.99 -0.48
CA ALA A 95 -2.22 -8.30 -1.31
C ALA A 95 -2.75 -8.85 -2.64
N ALA A 96 -2.79 -7.99 -3.66
CA ALA A 96 -3.65 -8.18 -4.83
C ALA A 96 -3.05 -9.05 -5.95
N ASP A 97 -1.77 -9.42 -5.87
CA ASP A 97 -1.12 -10.22 -6.91
C ASP A 97 -1.53 -11.69 -6.84
N ARG A 98 -1.22 -12.42 -7.90
CA ARG A 98 -1.26 -13.88 -7.90
C ARG A 98 -0.19 -14.42 -6.98
N ILE A 99 -0.41 -15.61 -6.44
CA ILE A 99 0.53 -16.21 -5.48
C ILE A 99 1.93 -16.39 -6.09
N GLU A 100 2.00 -16.68 -7.38
CA GLU A 100 3.24 -16.83 -8.15
C GLU A 100 4.03 -15.51 -8.25
N GLY A 101 3.37 -14.35 -8.18
CA GLY A 101 4.04 -13.05 -8.14
C GLY A 101 4.76 -12.80 -6.81
N TYR A 102 4.30 -13.43 -5.72
CA TYR A 102 4.91 -13.34 -4.39
C TYR A 102 5.97 -14.40 -4.13
N VAL A 103 5.81 -15.57 -4.73
CA VAL A 103 6.73 -16.69 -4.57
C VAL A 103 7.84 -16.56 -5.62
N ASP A 104 8.90 -15.85 -5.26
CA ASP A 104 10.13 -15.81 -6.03
C ASP A 104 11.05 -16.94 -5.57
N GLU A 105 11.33 -17.91 -6.47
CA GLU A 105 12.20 -19.06 -6.19
C GLU A 105 13.66 -18.67 -5.89
N THR A 106 14.04 -17.41 -6.15
CA THR A 106 15.38 -16.88 -5.89
C THR A 106 15.52 -16.21 -4.51
N PHE A 107 14.42 -15.89 -3.83
CA PHE A 107 14.47 -15.43 -2.45
C PHE A 107 14.60 -16.64 -1.52
N GLY A 108 15.72 -16.70 -0.79
CA GLY A 108 15.87 -17.69 0.27
C GLY A 108 14.82 -17.46 1.37
N VAL A 109 14.25 -18.54 1.91
CA VAL A 109 13.42 -18.49 3.13
C VAL A 109 14.22 -17.74 4.21
N GLY A 110 13.80 -16.52 4.54
CA GLY A 110 14.48 -15.64 5.50
C GLY A 110 14.94 -14.27 4.97
N GLU A 111 14.93 -14.03 3.64
CA GLU A 111 15.39 -12.75 3.08
C GLU A 111 14.30 -11.68 2.89
N ALA A 112 13.02 -12.06 3.02
CA ALA A 112 11.91 -11.11 3.08
C ALA A 112 10.80 -11.61 4.01
N LEU A 113 10.86 -11.20 5.27
CA LEU A 113 9.71 -11.28 6.18
C LEU A 113 8.99 -9.93 6.13
N GLN A 114 7.84 -9.89 5.45
CA GLN A 114 6.85 -8.85 5.72
C GLN A 114 6.39 -9.07 7.18
N ALA A 115 6.78 -8.19 8.09
CA ALA A 115 6.31 -8.24 9.47
C ALA A 115 4.77 -8.05 9.46
N ALA A 116 4.04 -9.11 9.82
CA ALA A 116 2.57 -9.11 9.79
C ALA A 116 1.95 -8.16 10.85
N ALA A 117 2.69 -7.85 11.91
CA ALA A 117 2.45 -6.76 12.86
C ALA A 117 3.67 -6.65 13.80
N GLY A 118 3.88 -5.48 14.39
CA GLY A 118 4.80 -5.27 15.52
C GLY A 118 4.01 -4.68 16.69
N ASP A 119 4.37 -5.03 17.91
CA ASP A 119 3.83 -4.38 19.10
C ASP A 119 4.48 -2.99 19.26
N LEU A 120 3.68 -1.97 19.58
CA LEU A 120 4.09 -0.57 19.49
C LEU A 120 3.78 0.17 20.80
N ASP A 121 4.69 -0.02 21.77
CA ASP A 121 4.75 0.68 23.05
C ASP A 121 4.92 2.19 22.87
N GLY A 122 3.81 2.91 22.68
CA GLY A 122 3.77 4.38 22.69
C GLY A 122 3.84 5.00 21.30
N LEU A 123 2.83 4.71 20.49
CA LEU A 123 2.57 5.38 19.21
C LEU A 123 2.50 6.91 19.40
N VAL A 124 3.53 7.62 18.96
CA VAL A 124 3.59 9.09 18.92
C VAL A 124 2.92 9.55 17.62
N THR A 125 1.80 10.25 17.71
CA THR A 125 1.10 10.85 16.57
C THR A 125 1.53 12.31 16.36
N ASP A 126 2.83 12.57 16.19
CA ASP A 126 3.30 13.91 15.84
C ASP A 126 3.75 13.93 14.37
N ASP A 127 2.74 14.02 13.50
CA ASP A 127 2.87 14.05 12.06
C ASP A 127 3.31 15.45 11.62
N SER A 128 4.63 15.65 11.43
CA SER A 128 5.10 16.76 10.63
C SER A 128 5.24 16.29 9.18
N TRP A 129 4.15 16.36 8.41
CA TRP A 129 4.15 16.25 6.94
C TRP A 129 4.89 17.41 6.26
N ARG A 130 5.90 17.99 6.92
CA ARG A 130 6.76 19.00 6.34
C ARG A 130 7.42 18.34 5.13
N ASP A 131 7.07 18.87 3.96
CA ASP A 131 7.57 18.50 2.63
C ASP A 131 6.70 17.54 1.80
N ALA A 132 5.67 16.90 2.34
CA ALA A 132 4.82 16.04 1.49
C ALA A 132 3.97 16.87 0.50
N PHE A 133 4.03 16.51 -0.78
CA PHE A 133 3.37 17.25 -1.85
C PHE A 133 2.61 16.28 -2.76
N GLY A 134 1.28 16.41 -2.76
CA GLY A 134 0.42 15.67 -3.67
C GLY A 134 0.85 15.87 -5.12
N THR A 135 0.78 14.82 -5.94
CA THR A 135 1.35 14.73 -7.30
C THR A 135 2.87 14.54 -7.40
N ASN A 136 3.66 14.67 -6.32
CA ASN A 136 5.11 14.43 -6.33
C ASN A 136 5.54 13.26 -5.43
N PHE A 137 5.32 13.34 -4.12
CA PHE A 137 5.69 12.28 -3.18
C PHE A 137 4.85 12.31 -1.90
N VAL A 138 4.79 11.15 -1.24
CA VAL A 138 4.14 10.95 0.06
C VAL A 138 5.23 10.47 0.99
N ALA A 139 5.64 11.30 1.95
CA ALA A 139 6.59 10.89 2.96
C ALA A 139 5.93 9.88 3.90
N VAL A 140 6.66 8.82 4.26
CA VAL A 140 6.37 8.02 5.45
C VAL A 140 7.34 8.54 6.50
N ASP A 141 6.87 9.07 7.64
CA ASP A 141 7.78 9.38 8.75
C ASP A 141 8.31 8.02 9.26
N PRO A 142 9.59 7.67 9.03
CA PRO A 142 10.12 6.48 9.65
C PRO A 142 10.07 6.69 11.15
N ASN A 143 9.61 5.70 11.93
CA ASN A 143 9.70 5.71 13.38
C ASN A 143 11.04 6.34 13.80
N ARG A 144 11.00 7.46 14.54
CA ARG A 144 12.18 8.27 14.91
C ARG A 144 13.10 7.59 15.93
N ALA A 145 13.17 6.27 15.90
CA ALA A 145 14.12 5.50 16.67
C ALA A 145 15.55 5.88 16.23
N PRO A 146 16.49 6.10 17.17
CA PRO A 146 17.86 6.44 16.83
C PRO A 146 18.52 5.41 15.91
N SER A 147 19.41 5.87 15.03
CA SER A 147 20.30 4.98 14.25
C SER A 147 21.03 4.03 15.20
N GLY A 148 20.79 2.72 15.06
CA GLY A 148 21.33 1.67 15.95
C GLY A 148 20.28 0.94 16.79
N SER A 149 19.01 1.34 16.75
CA SER A 149 17.92 0.54 17.31
C SER A 149 17.77 -0.79 16.56
N SER A 150 17.68 -1.88 17.30
CA SER A 150 17.43 -3.22 16.76
C SER A 150 16.26 -3.86 17.49
N VAL A 151 15.48 -4.67 16.77
CA VAL A 151 14.38 -5.47 17.32
C VAL A 151 14.69 -6.93 17.01
N PRO A 152 15.00 -7.76 18.01
CA PRO A 152 15.09 -9.20 17.82
C PRO A 152 13.70 -9.84 17.95
N PHE A 153 13.43 -10.85 17.13
CA PHE A 153 12.31 -11.78 17.33
C PHE A 153 12.84 -13.21 17.40
N ALA A 154 12.30 -14.00 18.33
CA ALA A 154 12.55 -15.42 18.41
C ALA A 154 11.46 -16.15 17.62
N VAL A 155 11.85 -17.04 16.72
CA VAL A 155 10.93 -17.95 16.04
C VAL A 155 11.03 -19.29 16.74
N GLU A 156 9.94 -19.71 17.37
CA GLU A 156 9.81 -21.01 18.04
C GLU A 156 8.94 -21.94 17.18
N ASP A 157 9.16 -23.25 17.30
CA ASP A 157 8.37 -24.30 16.62
C ASP A 157 8.30 -24.22 15.09
N VAL A 158 9.44 -23.95 14.45
CA VAL A 158 9.59 -24.19 13.00
C VAL A 158 9.76 -25.71 12.77
N PRO A 159 8.96 -26.35 11.88
CA PRO A 159 9.12 -27.77 11.56
C PRO A 159 10.50 -28.11 10.96
#